data_AF-A0AAE0LQF7-F1
#
_entry.id   AF-A0AAE0LQF7-F1
#
_cell.length_a   1.000
_cell.length_b   1.000
_cell.length_c   1.000
_cell.angle_alpha   90.00
_cell.angle_beta   90.00
_cell.angle_gamma   90.00
#
_symmetry.space_group_name_H-M   'P 1'
#
loop_
_entity.id
_entity.type
_entity.pdbx_description
1 polymer ?
#
loop_
_entity_poly.entity_id
_entity_poly.type
_entity_poly.pdbx_seq_one_letter_code
_entity_poly.pdbx_strand_id
1 'polypeptide(L)'
;MVLNLFRIAGDFSHLASIFILLHKIIQLKSCSGISFKSQVLYLIVYITRYLDLPWTHSPYNFIFKVLFISSQLYTIYLMAREYKPTNDANLDTFRVEYLLGFATALALLFPVRYTVLEVFWAFSIWLESVAILPQLFMLQRTGEAEAITAHYLFALGAYRALYIPNWIYRYMTETTHKIDTVAVVAGVLQTLLYSDFFWIYYTKVMKGEKFKLPV
;
A
#
# COMPACT_ATOMS: atom_id res chain seq x y z
N MET A 1 2.95 -21.37 -3.52
CA MET A 1 2.54 -20.42 -4.57
C MET A 1 3.71 -20.24 -5.52
N VAL A 2 3.48 -20.40 -6.82
CA VAL A 2 4.54 -20.26 -7.84
C VAL A 2 4.99 -18.80 -7.89
N LEU A 3 6.30 -18.58 -7.96
CA LEU A 3 6.88 -17.26 -8.19
C LEU A 3 6.96 -17.05 -9.71
N ASN A 4 6.36 -15.97 -10.20
CA ASN A 4 6.51 -15.53 -11.58
C ASN A 4 7.11 -14.12 -11.61
N LEU A 5 7.57 -13.70 -12.79
CA LEU A 5 8.26 -12.42 -12.99
C LEU A 5 7.44 -11.23 -12.48
N PHE A 6 6.15 -11.19 -12.79
CA PHE A 6 5.26 -10.09 -12.41
C PHE A 6 5.10 -9.98 -10.89
N ARG A 7 4.94 -11.12 -10.21
CA ARG A 7 4.86 -11.17 -8.75
C ARG A 7 6.16 -10.71 -8.10
N ILE A 8 7.30 -11.22 -8.56
CA ILE A 8 8.61 -10.85 -8.04
C ILE A 8 8.83 -9.34 -8.23
N ALA A 9 8.60 -8.82 -9.45
CA ALA A 9 8.73 -7.40 -9.74
C ALA A 9 7.79 -6.55 -8.87
N GLY A 10 6.56 -7.00 -8.66
CA GLY A 10 5.61 -6.38 -7.74
C GLY A 10 6.15 -6.32 -6.32
N ASP A 11 6.53 -7.47 -5.76
CA ASP A 11 7.03 -7.56 -4.37
C ASP A 11 8.26 -6.66 -4.14
N PHE A 12 9.19 -6.62 -5.10
CA PHE A 12 10.35 -5.73 -5.03
C PHE A 12 9.99 -4.25 -5.25
N SER A 13 9.01 -3.92 -6.10
CA SER A 13 8.49 -2.53 -6.23
C SER A 13 7.87 -2.06 -4.93
N HIS A 14 7.14 -2.95 -4.25
CA HIS A 14 6.55 -2.65 -2.96
C HIS A 14 7.65 -2.40 -1.92
N LEU A 15 8.65 -3.27 -1.86
CA LEU A 15 9.80 -3.10 -0.97
C LEU A 15 10.58 -1.81 -1.27
N ALA A 16 10.77 -1.48 -2.55
CA ALA A 16 11.42 -0.24 -2.97
C ALA A 16 10.64 0.99 -2.47
N SER A 17 9.31 0.98 -2.54
CA SER A 17 8.49 2.10 -2.02
C SER A 17 8.74 2.35 -0.53
N ILE A 18 8.86 1.29 0.27
CA ILE A 18 9.13 1.37 1.71
C ILE A 18 10.52 1.96 1.95
N PHE A 19 11.53 1.50 1.21
CA PHE A 19 12.89 2.02 1.36
C PHE A 19 13.01 3.48 0.91
N ILE A 20 12.32 3.89 -0.16
CA ILE A 20 12.27 5.30 -0.60
C ILE A 20 11.64 6.17 0.50
N LEU A 21 10.54 5.72 1.10
CA LEU A 21 9.87 6.46 2.18
C LEU A 21 10.76 6.59 3.42
N LEU A 22 11.38 5.49 3.86
CA LEU A 22 12.29 5.51 5.00
C LEU A 22 13.52 6.38 4.73
N HIS A 23 14.11 6.24 3.55
CA HIS A 23 15.23 7.08 3.12
C HIS A 23 14.86 8.56 3.15
N LYS A 24 13.70 8.93 2.61
CA LYS A 24 13.17 10.30 2.67
C LYS A 24 13.13 10.81 4.12
N ILE A 25 12.45 10.07 5.00
CA ILE A 25 12.21 10.52 6.38
C ILE A 25 13.52 10.69 7.14
N ILE A 26 14.46 9.75 6.98
CA ILE A 26 15.75 9.76 7.68
C ILE A 26 16.68 10.85 7.13
N GLN A 27 16.81 10.95 5.81
CA GLN A 27 17.71 11.93 5.18
C GLN A 27 17.23 13.36 5.41
N LEU A 28 15.94 13.62 5.27
CA LEU A 28 15.36 14.96 5.48
C LEU A 28 15.10 15.27 6.95
N LYS A 29 15.24 14.27 7.85
CA LYS A 29 14.88 14.37 9.28
C LYS A 29 13.47 14.94 9.49
N SER A 30 12.55 14.56 8.61
CA SER A 30 11.22 15.15 8.52
C SER A 30 10.23 14.17 7.91
N CYS A 31 9.02 14.13 8.46
CA CYS A 31 7.88 13.40 7.92
C CYS A 31 6.81 14.31 7.27
N SER A 32 7.15 15.59 7.02
CA SER A 32 6.25 16.52 6.35
C SER A 32 5.79 15.99 4.99
N GLY A 33 4.51 16.19 4.66
CA GLY A 33 3.90 15.70 3.42
C GLY A 33 3.56 14.20 3.41
N ILE A 34 3.78 13.46 4.50
CA ILE A 34 3.41 12.04 4.62
C ILE A 34 2.24 11.90 5.61
N SER A 35 1.16 11.27 5.16
CA SER A 35 -0.01 10.99 5.98
C SER A 35 0.30 9.89 6.99
N PHE A 36 0.26 10.25 8.28
CA PHE A 36 0.42 9.30 9.38
C PHE A 36 -0.71 8.27 9.39
N LYS A 37 -1.94 8.70 9.08
CA LYS A 37 -3.12 7.83 8.99
C LYS A 37 -2.92 6.71 7.99
N SER A 38 -2.41 7.00 6.79
CA SER A 38 -2.15 5.96 5.77
C SER A 38 -1.13 4.94 6.27
N GLN A 39 -0.05 5.39 6.94
CA GLN A 39 0.96 4.49 7.49
C GLN A 39 0.38 3.57 8.58
N VAL A 40 -0.49 4.08 9.45
CA VAL A 40 -1.21 3.27 10.45
C VAL A 40 -2.14 2.25 9.78
N LEU A 41 -2.87 2.65 8.73
CA LEU A 41 -3.72 1.73 7.98
C LEU A 41 -2.91 0.60 7.33
N TYR A 42 -1.76 0.89 6.73
CA TYR A 42 -0.86 -0.14 6.19
C TYR A 42 -0.33 -1.09 7.28
N LEU A 43 -0.05 -0.59 8.49
CA LEU A 43 0.32 -1.46 9.61
C LEU A 43 -0.82 -2.43 9.96
N ILE A 44 -2.05 -1.93 10.05
CA ILE A 44 -3.23 -2.75 10.31
C ILE A 44 -3.39 -3.82 9.22
N VAL A 45 -3.21 -3.45 7.95
CA VAL A 45 -3.20 -4.38 6.82
C VAL A 45 -2.17 -5.49 7.04
N TYR A 46 -0.91 -5.17 7.34
CA TYR A 46 0.13 -6.19 7.49
C TYR A 46 -0.09 -7.10 8.69
N ILE A 47 -0.50 -6.55 9.84
CA ILE A 47 -0.78 -7.35 11.03
C ILE A 47 -1.93 -8.32 10.78
N THR A 48 -3.02 -7.86 10.16
CA THR A 48 -4.20 -8.71 9.88
C THR A 48 -3.97 -9.69 8.73
N ARG A 49 -3.17 -9.32 7.73
CA ARG A 49 -2.84 -10.21 6.60
C ARG A 49 -1.92 -11.35 6.97
N TYR A 50 -0.94 -11.07 7.83
CA TYR A 50 0.17 -11.97 8.11
C TYR A 50 0.01 -12.70 9.46
N LEU A 51 -1.24 -12.91 9.90
CA LEU A 51 -1.52 -13.76 11.07
C LEU A 51 -0.97 -15.19 10.90
N ASP A 52 -0.81 -15.64 9.66
CA ASP A 52 -0.22 -16.93 9.28
C ASP A 52 1.33 -16.94 9.35
N LEU A 53 1.99 -15.87 9.81
CA LEU A 53 3.45 -15.76 9.88
C LEU A 53 4.14 -16.95 10.58
N PRO A 54 3.66 -17.45 11.74
CA PRO A 54 4.27 -18.61 12.41
C PRO A 54 4.24 -19.91 11.59
N TRP A 55 3.33 -20.02 10.63
CA TRP A 55 3.13 -21.20 9.78
C TRP A 55 3.67 -21.01 8.36
N THR A 56 4.41 -19.92 8.11
CA THR A 56 4.96 -19.62 6.78
C THR A 56 6.26 -20.39 6.55
N HIS A 57 6.19 -21.47 5.77
CA HIS A 57 7.36 -22.33 5.49
C HIS A 57 8.31 -21.79 4.42
N SER A 58 7.84 -20.94 3.51
CA SER A 58 8.66 -20.42 2.41
C SER A 58 9.56 -19.28 2.92
N PRO A 59 10.90 -19.41 2.85
CA PRO A 59 11.81 -18.39 3.36
C PRO A 59 11.58 -17.02 2.70
N TYR A 60 11.31 -17.01 1.39
CA TYR A 60 10.98 -15.79 0.64
C TYR A 60 9.78 -15.05 1.26
N ASN A 61 8.63 -15.74 1.41
CA ASN A 61 7.44 -15.11 1.95
C ASN A 61 7.63 -14.71 3.42
N PHE A 62 8.33 -15.54 4.21
CA PHE A 62 8.62 -15.25 5.61
C PHE A 62 9.42 -13.94 5.75
N ILE A 63 10.51 -13.81 5.00
CA ILE A 63 11.37 -12.61 5.02
C ILE A 63 10.56 -11.36 4.62
N PHE A 64 9.79 -11.42 3.54
CA PHE A 64 8.99 -10.27 3.09
C PHE A 64 7.94 -9.84 4.12
N LYS A 65 7.23 -10.79 4.75
CA LYS A 65 6.26 -10.48 5.81
C LYS A 65 6.93 -9.79 7.00
N VAL A 66 8.07 -10.30 7.47
CA VAL A 66 8.84 -9.69 8.57
C VAL A 66 9.33 -8.29 8.19
N LEU A 67 9.89 -8.12 6.99
CA LEU A 67 10.34 -6.83 6.49
C LEU A 67 9.20 -5.81 6.42
N PHE A 68 8.03 -6.18 5.89
CA PHE A 68 6.89 -5.28 5.79
C PHE A 68 6.35 -4.85 7.16
N ILE A 69 6.19 -5.78 8.11
CA ILE A 69 5.74 -5.42 9.47
C ILE A 69 6.77 -4.54 10.18
N SER A 70 8.04 -4.95 10.19
CA SER A 70 9.11 -4.23 10.92
C SER A 70 9.38 -2.83 10.36
N SER A 71 9.45 -2.69 9.04
CA SER A 71 9.65 -1.39 8.39
C SER A 71 8.47 -0.45 8.58
N GLN A 72 7.23 -0.97 8.58
CA GLN A 72 6.04 -0.16 8.83
C GLN A 72 5.98 0.32 10.29
N LEU A 73 6.30 -0.55 11.25
CA LEU A 73 6.45 -0.18 12.66
C LEU A 73 7.53 0.89 12.83
N TYR A 74 8.66 0.73 12.16
CA TYR A 74 9.76 1.70 12.23
C TYR A 74 9.37 3.04 11.60
N THR A 75 8.67 3.04 10.47
CA THR A 75 8.13 4.26 9.84
C THR A 75 7.20 5.01 10.81
N ILE A 76 6.27 4.29 11.44
CA ILE A 76 5.37 4.88 12.44
C ILE A 76 6.14 5.39 13.66
N TYR A 77 7.16 4.65 14.14
CA TYR A 77 8.02 5.12 15.23
C TYR A 77 8.70 6.45 14.89
N LEU A 78 9.28 6.57 13.70
CA LEU A 78 9.91 7.81 13.24
C LEU A 78 8.90 8.97 13.19
N MET A 79 7.69 8.73 12.69
CA MET A 79 6.66 9.78 12.61
C MET A 79 6.02 10.14 13.95
N ALA A 80 5.86 9.17 14.86
CA ALA A 80 5.17 9.34 16.14
C ALA A 80 6.10 9.81 17.26
N ARG A 81 7.41 9.59 17.15
CA ARG A 81 8.41 9.99 18.16
C ARG A 81 9.48 10.91 17.59
N GLU A 82 10.36 10.37 16.76
CA GLU A 82 11.62 11.05 16.37
C GLU A 82 11.36 12.38 15.63
N TYR A 83 10.47 12.35 14.64
CA TYR A 83 10.15 13.48 13.77
C TYR A 83 8.72 13.98 13.97
N LYS A 84 8.10 13.67 15.11
CA LYS A 84 6.74 14.11 15.47
C LYS A 84 6.50 15.61 15.26
N PRO A 85 7.44 16.53 15.59
CA PRO A 85 7.22 17.97 15.38
C PRO A 85 7.03 18.39 13.92
N THR A 86 7.45 17.56 12.96
CA THR A 86 7.31 17.82 11.52
C THR A 86 6.00 17.27 10.93
N ASN A 87 5.21 16.57 11.74
CA ASN A 87 3.92 16.02 11.34
C ASN A 87 2.81 17.04 11.60
N ASP A 88 2.23 17.60 10.54
CA ASP A 88 1.09 18.52 10.65
C ASP A 88 -0.25 17.77 10.62
N ALA A 89 -0.83 17.56 11.80
CA ALA A 89 -2.12 16.90 11.96
C ALA A 89 -3.29 17.66 11.28
N ASN A 90 -3.16 18.95 11.00
CA ASN A 90 -4.20 19.74 10.34
C ASN A 90 -4.30 19.44 8.83
N LEU A 91 -3.24 18.88 8.25
CA LEU A 91 -3.25 18.41 6.87
C LEU A 91 -3.85 17.01 6.76
N ASP A 92 -3.59 16.13 7.73
CA ASP A 92 -4.04 14.73 7.73
C ASP A 92 -5.44 14.56 8.38
N THR A 93 -6.46 15.20 7.80
CA THR A 93 -7.82 15.27 8.39
C THR A 93 -8.79 14.21 7.90
N PHE A 94 -8.34 13.27 7.07
CA PHE A 94 -9.19 12.20 6.53
C PHE A 94 -9.81 11.34 7.66
N ARG A 95 -11.10 11.01 7.56
CA ARG A 95 -11.80 10.17 8.55
C ARG A 95 -11.63 8.69 8.22
N VAL A 96 -10.70 8.03 8.90
CA VAL A 96 -10.31 6.64 8.62
C VAL A 96 -11.37 5.62 9.02
N GLU A 97 -12.31 6.01 9.87
CA GLU A 97 -13.43 5.19 10.33
C GLU A 97 -14.27 4.69 9.16
N TYR A 98 -14.45 5.51 8.12
CA TYR A 98 -15.15 5.09 6.90
C TYR A 98 -14.42 3.99 6.14
N LEU A 99 -13.08 4.01 6.13
CA LEU A 99 -12.26 2.99 5.45
C LEU A 99 -12.26 1.68 6.22
N LEU A 100 -12.15 1.77 7.55
CA LEU A 100 -12.27 0.61 8.43
C LEU A 100 -13.66 -0.01 8.32
N GLY A 101 -14.72 0.80 8.37
CA GLY A 101 -16.09 0.34 8.19
C GLY A 101 -16.33 -0.33 6.84
N PHE A 102 -15.83 0.27 5.75
CA PHE A 102 -15.86 -0.31 4.40
C PHE A 102 -15.18 -1.68 4.36
N ALA A 103 -13.94 -1.77 4.85
CA ALA A 103 -13.17 -3.01 4.82
C ALA A 103 -13.80 -4.10 5.70
N THR A 104 -14.29 -3.75 6.89
CA THR A 104 -14.98 -4.69 7.78
C THR A 104 -16.29 -5.19 7.17
N ALA A 105 -17.11 -4.30 6.59
CA ALA A 105 -18.36 -4.70 5.96
C ALA A 105 -18.13 -5.67 4.82
N LEU A 106 -17.20 -5.37 3.89
CA LEU A 106 -16.92 -6.26 2.76
C LEU A 106 -16.27 -7.58 3.16
N ALA A 107 -15.42 -7.58 4.19
CA ALA A 107 -14.80 -8.81 4.71
C ALA A 107 -15.80 -9.77 5.36
N LEU A 108 -16.87 -9.25 5.96
CA LEU A 108 -17.94 -10.05 6.56
C LEU A 108 -18.99 -10.52 5.55
N LEU A 109 -19.28 -9.70 4.53
CA LEU A 109 -20.26 -10.04 3.50
C LEU A 109 -19.71 -10.99 2.43
N PHE A 110 -18.43 -10.84 2.07
CA PHE A 110 -17.82 -11.56 0.93
C PHE A 110 -16.52 -12.32 1.26
N PRO A 111 -16.39 -13.04 2.40
CA PRO A 111 -15.23 -13.89 2.60
C PRO A 111 -15.34 -15.16 1.74
N VAL A 112 -14.21 -15.67 1.24
CA VAL A 112 -14.17 -16.95 0.50
C VAL A 112 -14.60 -18.11 1.41
N ARG A 113 -14.23 -18.04 2.69
CA ARG A 113 -14.59 -18.99 3.75
C ARG A 113 -14.81 -18.22 5.05
N TYR A 114 -15.82 -18.62 5.81
CA TYR A 114 -16.10 -18.02 7.13
C TYR A 114 -15.21 -18.62 8.22
N THR A 115 -13.90 -18.38 8.12
CA THR A 115 -12.94 -18.67 9.20
C THR A 115 -12.28 -17.37 9.65
N VAL A 116 -11.81 -17.33 10.90
CA VAL A 116 -11.18 -16.12 11.46
C VAL A 116 -10.02 -15.64 10.58
N LEU A 117 -9.13 -16.55 10.16
CA LEU A 117 -7.99 -16.21 9.31
C LEU A 117 -8.41 -15.67 7.94
N GLU A 118 -9.43 -16.27 7.32
CA GLU A 118 -9.91 -15.84 6.00
C GLU A 118 -10.62 -14.49 6.07
N VAL A 119 -11.40 -14.24 7.13
CA VAL A 119 -12.06 -12.94 7.34
C VAL A 119 -11.04 -11.83 7.57
N PHE A 120 -10.01 -12.06 8.39
CA PHE A 120 -8.91 -11.09 8.56
C PHE A 120 -8.09 -10.89 7.29
N TRP A 121 -7.89 -11.97 6.52
CA TRP A 121 -7.24 -11.88 5.22
C TRP A 121 -8.06 -11.01 4.25
N ALA A 122 -9.37 -11.27 4.11
CA ALA A 122 -10.26 -10.47 3.26
C ALA A 122 -10.34 -9.01 3.73
N PHE A 123 -10.45 -8.77 5.03
CA PHE A 123 -10.38 -7.44 5.63
C PHE A 123 -9.11 -6.70 5.23
N SER A 124 -7.96 -7.35 5.34
CA SER A 124 -6.69 -6.74 4.97
C SER A 124 -6.65 -6.33 3.50
N ILE A 125 -7.23 -7.14 2.61
CA ILE A 125 -7.27 -6.90 1.15
C ILE A 125 -8.15 -5.68 0.84
N TRP A 126 -9.35 -5.62 1.41
CA TRP A 126 -10.23 -4.46 1.24
C TRP A 126 -9.64 -3.20 1.85
N LEU A 127 -9.08 -3.27 3.06
CA LEU A 127 -8.50 -2.11 3.73
C LEU A 127 -7.33 -1.54 2.93
N GLU A 128 -6.44 -2.39 2.44
CA GLU A 128 -5.28 -1.95 1.67
C GLU A 128 -5.67 -1.24 0.36
N SER A 129 -6.77 -1.68 -0.27
CA SER A 129 -7.25 -1.08 -1.51
C SER A 129 -7.55 0.42 -1.36
N VAL A 130 -7.90 0.85 -0.15
CA VAL A 130 -8.26 2.23 0.18
C VAL A 130 -7.31 2.90 1.17
N ALA A 131 -6.29 2.19 1.68
CA ALA A 131 -5.39 2.69 2.72
C ALA A 131 -4.57 3.92 2.31
N ILE A 132 -4.42 4.16 1.01
CA ILE A 132 -3.70 5.33 0.47
C ILE A 132 -4.55 6.62 0.49
N LEU A 133 -5.86 6.53 0.64
CA LEU A 133 -6.75 7.69 0.50
C LEU A 133 -6.39 8.88 1.41
N PRO A 134 -6.00 8.70 2.69
CA PRO A 134 -5.57 9.82 3.51
C PRO A 134 -4.33 10.55 2.94
N GLN A 135 -3.38 9.81 2.35
CA GLN A 135 -2.21 10.38 1.70
C GLN A 135 -2.56 11.14 0.42
N LEU A 136 -3.42 10.58 -0.44
CA LEU A 136 -3.86 11.27 -1.65
C LEU A 136 -4.66 12.53 -1.32
N PHE A 137 -5.51 12.46 -0.29
CA PHE A 137 -6.28 13.61 0.19
C PHE A 137 -5.38 14.72 0.76
N MET A 138 -4.32 14.33 1.49
CA MET A 138 -3.31 15.28 1.97
C MET A 138 -2.60 15.98 0.79
N LEU A 139 -2.22 15.24 -0.25
CA LEU A 139 -1.61 15.81 -1.45
C LEU A 139 -2.54 16.78 -2.20
N GLN A 140 -3.84 16.45 -2.27
CA GLN A 140 -4.85 17.35 -2.84
C GLN A 140 -4.94 18.69 -2.10
N ARG A 141 -4.78 18.68 -0.78
CA ARG A 141 -4.79 19.91 0.02
C ARG A 141 -3.50 20.72 -0.10
N THR A 142 -2.34 20.06 -0.17
CA THR A 142 -1.06 20.76 -0.26
C THR A 142 -0.77 21.26 -1.68
N GLY A 143 -1.43 20.70 -2.69
CA GLY A 143 -1.30 21.09 -4.11
C GLY A 143 0.02 20.68 -4.77
N GLU A 144 1.07 20.43 -3.97
CA GLU A 144 2.38 19.97 -4.41
C GLU A 144 2.85 18.75 -3.62
N ALA A 145 3.65 17.90 -4.27
CA ALA A 145 4.37 16.81 -3.63
C ALA A 145 5.87 16.93 -3.94
N GLU A 146 6.71 16.64 -2.95
CA GLU A 146 8.15 16.46 -3.16
C GLU A 146 8.42 15.30 -4.12
N ALA A 147 9.45 15.42 -4.96
CA ALA A 147 9.79 14.39 -5.95
C ALA A 147 10.03 13.02 -5.30
N ILE A 148 10.70 12.96 -4.15
CA ILE A 148 10.96 11.69 -3.43
C ILE A 148 9.63 11.05 -2.96
N THR A 149 8.68 11.86 -2.46
CA THR A 149 7.33 11.37 -2.12
C THR A 149 6.63 10.83 -3.36
N ALA A 150 6.79 11.49 -4.52
CA ALA A 150 6.19 11.04 -5.76
C ALA A 150 6.78 9.69 -6.23
N HIS A 151 8.10 9.48 -6.10
CA HIS A 151 8.75 8.19 -6.39
C HIS A 151 8.27 7.07 -5.46
N TYR A 152 8.11 7.37 -4.17
CA TYR A 152 7.53 6.43 -3.19
C TYR A 152 6.12 6.00 -3.63
N LEU A 153 5.25 6.96 -3.93
CA LEU A 153 3.86 6.69 -4.34
C LEU A 153 3.78 5.96 -5.67
N PHE A 154 4.67 6.29 -6.61
CA PHE A 154 4.76 5.59 -7.88
C PHE A 154 5.14 4.12 -7.69
N ALA A 155 6.19 3.84 -6.91
CA ALA A 155 6.61 2.46 -6.61
C ALA A 155 5.51 1.67 -5.86
N LEU A 156 4.78 2.35 -4.97
CA LEU A 156 3.65 1.80 -4.24
C LEU A 156 2.42 1.54 -5.15
N GLY A 157 2.17 2.39 -6.14
CA GLY A 157 1.13 2.10 -7.12
C GLY A 157 1.56 0.97 -8.07
N ALA A 158 2.81 1.02 -8.55
CA ALA A 158 3.34 0.13 -9.57
C ALA A 158 3.29 -1.33 -9.12
N TYR A 159 3.53 -1.62 -7.84
CA TYR A 159 3.42 -2.99 -7.35
C TYR A 159 2.00 -3.56 -7.55
N ARG A 160 0.95 -2.75 -7.34
CA ARG A 160 -0.43 -3.20 -7.56
C ARG A 160 -0.72 -3.42 -9.03
N ALA A 161 -0.26 -2.50 -9.88
CA ALA A 161 -0.38 -2.65 -11.32
C ALA A 161 0.32 -3.93 -11.82
N LEU A 162 1.47 -4.30 -11.25
CA LEU A 162 2.20 -5.53 -11.56
C LEU A 162 1.52 -6.81 -11.05
N TYR A 163 0.68 -6.71 -10.02
CA TYR A 163 -0.09 -7.85 -9.51
C TYR A 163 -1.24 -8.25 -10.47
N ILE A 164 -1.74 -7.34 -11.29
CA ILE A 164 -2.76 -7.62 -12.33
C ILE A 164 -2.26 -8.65 -13.37
N PRO A 165 -1.15 -8.42 -14.09
CA PRO A 165 -0.62 -9.41 -15.03
C PRO A 165 -0.15 -10.69 -14.32
N ASN A 166 0.25 -10.63 -13.04
CA ASN A 166 0.46 -11.84 -12.24
C ASN A 166 -0.83 -12.67 -12.12
N TRP A 167 -1.98 -12.06 -11.80
CA TRP A 167 -3.25 -12.81 -11.73
C TRP A 167 -3.63 -13.42 -13.08
N ILE A 168 -3.46 -12.67 -14.17
CA ILE A 168 -3.72 -13.16 -15.55
C ILE A 168 -2.79 -14.33 -15.87
N TYR A 169 -1.49 -14.20 -15.61
CA TYR A 169 -0.50 -15.24 -15.86
C TYR A 169 -0.85 -16.52 -15.09
N ARG A 170 -1.21 -16.40 -13.81
CA ARG A 170 -1.60 -17.56 -12.98
C ARG A 170 -2.87 -18.23 -13.49
N TYR A 171 -3.88 -17.45 -13.87
CA TYR A 171 -5.10 -17.99 -14.46
C TYR A 171 -4.83 -18.78 -15.76
N MET A 172 -3.90 -18.31 -16.59
CA MET A 172 -3.56 -18.98 -17.85
C MET A 172 -2.66 -20.21 -17.70
N THR A 173 -1.80 -20.24 -16.68
CA THR A 173 -0.73 -21.25 -16.58
C THR A 173 -0.95 -22.29 -15.48
N GLU A 174 -1.71 -21.98 -14.44
CA GLU A 174 -1.98 -22.90 -13.33
C GLU A 174 -3.34 -23.58 -13.55
N THR A 175 -3.34 -24.86 -13.95
CA THR A 175 -4.57 -25.61 -14.33
C THR A 175 -5.59 -25.78 -13.21
N THR A 176 -5.17 -25.72 -11.95
CA THR A 176 -6.05 -25.84 -10.76
C THR A 176 -6.30 -24.51 -10.05
N HIS A 177 -5.82 -23.39 -10.61
CA HIS A 177 -5.91 -22.10 -9.95
C HIS A 177 -7.33 -21.53 -10.01
N LYS A 178 -7.91 -21.35 -8.82
CA LYS A 178 -9.17 -20.61 -8.67
C LYS A 178 -8.86 -19.13 -8.58
N ILE A 179 -9.58 -18.31 -9.36
CA ILE A 179 -9.48 -16.86 -9.29
C ILE A 179 -9.96 -16.40 -7.92
N ASP A 180 -9.10 -15.67 -7.22
CA ASP A 180 -9.47 -14.99 -6.00
C ASP A 180 -10.17 -13.66 -6.35
N THR A 181 -11.50 -13.69 -6.34
CA THR A 181 -12.31 -12.55 -6.78
C THR A 181 -12.11 -11.34 -5.86
N VAL A 182 -11.91 -11.57 -4.55
CA VAL A 182 -11.66 -10.50 -3.58
C VAL A 182 -10.34 -9.80 -3.89
N ALA A 183 -9.27 -10.58 -4.10
CA ALA A 183 -7.95 -10.02 -4.44
C ALA A 183 -7.96 -9.25 -5.77
N VAL A 184 -8.63 -9.77 -6.80
CA VAL A 184 -8.70 -9.12 -8.12
C VAL A 184 -9.51 -7.82 -8.05
N VAL A 185 -10.71 -7.84 -7.48
CA VAL A 185 -11.58 -6.65 -7.42
C VAL A 185 -10.95 -5.54 -6.58
N ALA A 186 -10.48 -5.88 -5.37
CA ALA A 186 -9.80 -4.92 -4.50
C ALA A 186 -8.50 -4.40 -5.16
N GLY A 187 -7.78 -5.28 -5.85
CA GLY A 187 -6.60 -4.94 -6.62
C GLY A 187 -6.85 -3.91 -7.73
N VAL A 188 -7.87 -4.14 -8.54
CA VAL A 188 -8.29 -3.22 -9.61
C VAL A 188 -8.75 -1.90 -9.01
N LEU A 189 -9.58 -1.92 -7.95
CA LEU A 189 -10.00 -0.72 -7.22
C LEU A 189 -8.78 0.10 -6.77
N GLN A 190 -7.80 -0.56 -6.14
CA GLN A 190 -6.58 0.08 -5.68
C GLN A 190 -5.81 0.72 -6.84
N THR A 191 -5.59 -0.01 -7.93
CA THR A 191 -4.88 0.52 -9.11
C THR A 191 -5.60 1.72 -9.73
N LEU A 192 -6.94 1.70 -9.78
CA LEU A 192 -7.73 2.84 -10.27
C LEU A 192 -7.55 4.08 -9.40
N LEU A 193 -7.47 3.94 -8.07
CA LEU A 193 -7.21 5.07 -7.17
C LEU A 193 -5.83 5.73 -7.41
N TYR A 194 -4.85 4.98 -7.93
CA TYR A 194 -3.54 5.53 -8.31
C TYR A 194 -3.50 6.12 -9.74
N SER A 195 -4.53 5.91 -10.57
CA SER A 195 -4.46 6.22 -12.00
C SER A 195 -4.17 7.69 -12.31
N ASP A 196 -4.86 8.62 -11.65
CA ASP A 196 -4.62 10.07 -11.79
C ASP A 196 -3.22 10.46 -11.32
N PHE A 197 -2.78 9.87 -10.20
CA PHE A 197 -1.41 10.07 -9.71
C PHE A 197 -0.36 9.61 -10.72
N PHE A 198 -0.54 8.44 -11.36
CA PHE A 198 0.38 7.94 -12.38
C PHE A 198 0.44 8.87 -13.60
N TRP A 199 -0.71 9.38 -14.03
CA TRP A 199 -0.77 10.31 -15.15
C TRP A 199 0.06 11.57 -14.87
N ILE A 200 -0.11 12.17 -13.70
CA ILE A 200 0.63 13.38 -13.31
C ILE A 200 2.12 13.08 -13.11
N TYR A 201 2.46 11.93 -12.53
CA TYR A 201 3.85 11.52 -12.36
C TYR A 201 4.57 11.35 -13.70
N TYR A 202 3.94 10.67 -14.67
CA TYR A 202 4.51 10.45 -16.00
C TYR A 202 4.67 11.76 -16.79
N THR A 203 3.65 12.62 -16.73
CA THR A 203 3.63 13.85 -17.54
C THR A 203 4.53 14.96 -16.98
N LYS A 204 4.70 15.03 -15.65
CA LYS A 204 5.47 16.10 -14.97
C LYS A 204 6.75 15.60 -14.33
N VAL A 205 6.65 14.68 -13.36
CA VAL A 205 7.78 14.29 -12.50
C VAL A 205 8.89 13.60 -13.30
N MET A 206 8.54 12.72 -14.24
CA MET A 206 9.54 12.09 -15.11
C MET A 206 10.27 13.06 -16.04
N LYS A 207 9.70 14.24 -16.29
CA LYS A 207 10.33 15.31 -17.09
C LYS A 207 11.12 16.31 -16.24
N GLY A 208 11.27 16.05 -14.94
CA GLY A 208 11.96 16.93 -14.00
C GLY A 208 11.11 18.10 -13.48
N GLU A 209 9.83 18.14 -13.81
CA GLU A 209 8.91 19.14 -13.27
C GLU A 209 8.40 18.75 -11.88
N LYS A 210 8.01 19.74 -11.07
CA LYS A 210 7.41 19.48 -9.76
C LYS A 210 6.06 18.78 -9.92
N PHE A 211 5.77 17.83 -9.03
CA PHE A 211 4.42 17.28 -8.92
C PHE A 211 3.49 18.38 -8.43
N LYS A 212 2.57 18.81 -9.30
CA LYS A 212 1.49 19.72 -8.97
C LYS A 212 0.18 19.17 -9.52
N LEU A 213 -0.81 19.08 -8.65
CA LEU A 213 -2.16 18.72 -9.07
C LEU A 213 -2.76 19.86 -9.92
N PRO A 214 -3.55 19.56 -10.96
CA PRO A 214 -4.33 20.59 -11.63
C PRO A 214 -5.33 21.16 -10.61
N VAL A 215 -5.24 22.46 -10.35
CA VAL A 215 -6.18 23.19 -9.49
C VAL A 215 -7.46 23.45 -10.25
#